data_AF-A0A813L6N9-F1
#
_entry.id   AF-A0A813L6N9-F1
#
_cell.length_a   1.000
_cell.length_b   1.000
_cell.length_c   1.000
_cell.angle_alpha   90.00
_cell.angle_beta   90.00
_cell.angle_gamma   90.00
#
_symmetry.space_group_name_H-M   'P 1'
#
loop_
_entity.id
_entity.type
_entity.pdbx_description
1 polymer ?
#
loop_
_entity_poly.entity_id
_entity_poly.type
_entity_poly.pdbx_seq_one_letter_code
_entity_poly.pdbx_strand_id
1 'polypeptide(L)'
;MSSTGMVAEPIGSLMDDNILDDLQLDLGPRLGTDRSSKTSNPSKFSLQFSDTSLRQGVDVTKILRRFGKLFNHSVGTEEDYQLGQEVHEVAAFITHNWSLNRWKKYMALCCYFHIVPAFVVSLVVHLLLFVPLLADKLPLFPAYYGSRQFYVGCWCMVGGWSAFWLTLFLWADIAATFGRSGPIIFVDKVCIDQVNIDRKVQGILAIPAWLACSGTLVAIFSDELLLKLWTCFELCTFVALGRTDKIRVEPALLSSASFLVSMFILLYTIWSQLLAMGDSKKKEL
;
A
#
# COMPACT_ATOMS: atom_id res chain seq x y z
N MET A 1 -19.88 -16.31 20.89
CA MET A 1 -19.25 -16.84 19.66
C MET A 1 -17.77 -16.88 19.90
N SER A 2 -17.24 -18.10 20.07
CA SER A 2 -15.87 -18.37 20.52
C SER A 2 -14.86 -18.03 19.42
N SER A 3 -13.95 -17.10 19.73
CA SER A 3 -12.79 -16.76 18.91
C SER A 3 -11.71 -17.82 19.13
N THR A 4 -11.71 -18.86 18.30
CA THR A 4 -10.61 -19.82 18.22
C THR A 4 -9.38 -19.09 17.66
N GLY A 5 -8.46 -18.72 18.55
CA GLY A 5 -7.16 -18.19 18.20
C GLY A 5 -6.38 -19.23 17.40
N MET A 6 -6.23 -18.98 16.11
CA MET A 6 -5.35 -19.74 15.24
C MET A 6 -3.92 -19.29 15.57
N VAL A 7 -3.22 -20.12 16.34
CA VAL A 7 -1.78 -20.02 16.53
C VAL A 7 -1.17 -20.23 15.15
N ALA A 8 -0.59 -19.16 14.58
CA ALA A 8 0.32 -19.32 13.46
C ALA A 8 1.44 -20.24 13.94
N GLU A 9 1.59 -21.41 13.31
CA GLU A 9 2.80 -22.19 13.51
C GLU A 9 4.01 -21.27 13.27
N PRO A 10 4.99 -21.27 14.18
CA PRO A 10 6.15 -20.44 14.00
C PRO A 10 6.92 -20.95 12.79
N ILE A 11 6.99 -20.12 11.75
CA ILE A 11 8.00 -20.22 10.67
C ILE A 11 9.43 -20.17 11.24
N GLY A 12 9.59 -20.01 12.57
CA GLY A 12 10.84 -20.25 13.27
C GLY A 12 11.32 -21.72 13.27
N SER A 13 10.52 -22.71 12.87
CA SER A 13 11.01 -24.11 12.75
C SER A 13 11.61 -24.46 11.38
N LEU A 14 11.51 -23.57 10.40
CA LEU A 14 12.15 -23.69 9.08
C LEU A 14 13.38 -22.76 8.93
N MET A 15 13.59 -21.88 9.90
CA MET A 15 14.86 -21.18 10.10
C MET A 15 15.66 -21.98 11.13
N ASP A 16 16.30 -23.06 10.67
CA ASP A 16 17.44 -23.62 11.39
C ASP A 16 18.41 -22.45 11.69
N ASP A 17 18.94 -22.39 12.91
CA ASP A 17 19.93 -21.40 13.36
C ASP A 17 21.14 -21.30 12.39
N ASN A 18 21.35 -22.31 11.54
CA ASN A 18 22.36 -22.35 10.49
C ASN A 18 22.18 -21.29 9.37
N ILE A 19 20.96 -20.85 9.03
CA ILE A 19 20.78 -19.83 7.97
C ILE A 19 21.24 -18.46 8.46
N LEU A 20 21.15 -18.19 9.77
CA LEU A 20 21.63 -16.93 10.35
C LEU A 20 23.16 -16.88 10.46
N ASP A 21 23.81 -18.02 10.66
CA ASP A 21 25.28 -18.14 10.59
C ASP A 21 25.81 -17.97 9.14
N ASP A 22 25.05 -18.41 8.14
CA ASP A 22 25.31 -18.14 6.71
C ASP A 22 24.96 -16.69 6.28
N LEU A 23 24.23 -15.95 7.12
CA LEU A 23 23.79 -14.56 6.90
C LEU A 23 24.79 -13.52 7.41
N GLN A 24 26.07 -13.87 7.55
CA GLN A 24 27.16 -12.91 7.74
C GLN A 24 27.24 -11.96 6.53
N LEU A 25 26.42 -10.91 6.58
CA LEU A 25 26.51 -9.72 5.76
C LEU A 25 27.89 -9.11 5.99
N ASP A 26 28.83 -9.37 5.08
CA ASP A 26 30.08 -8.63 4.96
C ASP A 26 29.75 -7.20 4.49
N LEU A 27 29.21 -6.40 5.42
CA LEU A 27 29.16 -4.95 5.34
C LEU A 27 30.61 -4.48 5.48
N GLY A 28 31.35 -4.57 4.38
CA GLY A 28 32.78 -4.35 4.35
C GLY A 28 33.19 -3.05 5.06
N PRO A 29 34.29 -3.06 5.82
CA PRO A 29 34.72 -1.90 6.58
C PRO A 29 35.25 -0.82 5.61
N ARG A 30 34.44 0.23 5.37
CA ARG A 30 35.01 1.53 4.99
C ARG A 30 35.51 2.21 6.25
N LEU A 31 36.75 1.87 6.63
CA LEU A 31 37.82 2.75 7.11
C LEU A 31 38.88 1.92 7.87
N GLY A 32 40.05 1.76 7.25
CA GLY A 32 41.32 1.67 7.98
C GLY A 32 41.88 0.28 8.31
N THR A 33 42.95 -0.05 7.58
CA THR A 33 44.16 -0.81 7.99
C THR A 33 44.08 -2.33 8.24
N ASP A 34 44.65 -3.05 7.29
CA ASP A 34 45.48 -4.28 7.39
C ASP A 34 45.22 -5.26 8.54
N ARG A 35 44.72 -6.46 8.17
CA ARG A 35 45.43 -7.72 8.43
C ARG A 35 44.86 -8.89 7.65
N SER A 36 45.76 -9.58 6.96
CA SER A 36 45.60 -10.89 6.35
C SER A 36 45.06 -11.94 7.34
N SER A 37 43.83 -12.41 7.13
CA SER A 37 43.38 -13.72 7.61
C SER A 37 42.66 -14.46 6.47
N LYS A 38 43.16 -15.67 6.18
CA LYS A 38 42.50 -16.65 5.32
C LYS A 38 41.29 -17.20 6.08
N THR A 39 40.09 -16.77 5.72
CA THR A 39 38.83 -17.37 6.18
C THR A 39 38.07 -17.92 5.00
N SER A 40 37.45 -19.08 5.22
CA SER A 40 36.53 -19.81 4.36
C SER A 40 35.60 -18.88 3.58
N ASN A 41 35.41 -19.15 2.27
CA ASN A 41 34.49 -18.45 1.38
C ASN A 41 33.13 -18.25 2.07
N PRO A 42 32.79 -17.03 2.53
CA PRO A 42 31.43 -16.75 2.96
C PRO A 42 30.55 -16.86 1.71
N SER A 43 29.42 -17.54 1.85
CA SER A 43 28.36 -17.61 0.86
C SER A 43 28.03 -16.18 0.39
N LYS A 44 28.53 -15.82 -0.80
CA LYS A 44 28.26 -14.52 -1.41
C LYS A 44 26.75 -14.41 -1.58
N PHE A 45 26.13 -13.47 -0.87
CA PHE A 45 24.77 -13.06 -1.19
C PHE A 45 24.77 -12.56 -2.63
N SER A 46 24.26 -13.39 -3.54
CA SER A 46 24.21 -13.04 -4.94
C SER A 46 23.10 -12.02 -5.13
N LEU A 47 23.48 -10.78 -5.47
CA LEU A 47 22.55 -9.77 -5.96
C LEU A 47 22.00 -10.11 -7.36
N GLN A 48 22.34 -11.29 -7.89
CA GLN A 48 21.88 -11.81 -9.16
C GLN A 48 21.01 -13.04 -8.94
N PHE A 49 19.95 -13.14 -9.73
CA PHE A 49 19.08 -14.31 -9.76
C PHE A 49 19.83 -15.51 -10.36
N SER A 50 19.79 -16.65 -9.66
CA SER A 50 20.32 -17.92 -10.16
C SER A 50 19.51 -18.48 -11.34
N ASP A 51 18.20 -18.18 -11.37
CA ASP A 51 17.26 -18.58 -12.41
C ASP A 51 16.35 -17.40 -12.78
N THR A 52 16.10 -17.20 -14.08
CA THR A 52 15.18 -16.18 -14.58
C THR A 52 13.72 -16.49 -14.24
N SER A 53 13.36 -17.77 -14.08
CA SER A 53 12.00 -18.18 -13.73
C SER A 53 11.54 -17.66 -12.35
N LEU A 54 12.49 -17.35 -11.46
CA LEU A 54 12.26 -16.78 -10.14
C LEU A 54 11.86 -15.29 -10.20
N ARG A 55 11.97 -14.66 -11.38
CA ARG A 55 11.72 -13.24 -11.54
C ARG A 55 10.24 -12.91 -11.72
N GLN A 56 9.39 -13.31 -10.78
CA GLN A 56 7.98 -12.96 -10.77
C GLN A 56 7.70 -11.56 -10.18
N GLY A 57 6.94 -10.75 -10.91
CA GLY A 57 6.33 -9.50 -10.45
C GLY A 57 4.82 -9.52 -10.70
N VAL A 58 4.07 -8.65 -10.05
CA VAL A 58 2.60 -8.60 -10.18
C VAL A 58 2.09 -7.18 -10.41
N ASP A 59 1.12 -7.04 -11.30
CA ASP A 59 0.44 -5.77 -11.57
C ASP A 59 -0.33 -5.32 -10.33
N VAL A 60 -0.06 -4.10 -9.84
CA VAL A 60 -0.72 -3.54 -8.66
C VAL A 60 -2.24 -3.49 -8.79
N THR A 61 -2.76 -3.34 -10.00
CA THR A 61 -4.21 -3.38 -10.26
C THR A 61 -4.77 -4.74 -9.84
N LYS A 62 -4.08 -5.86 -10.14
CA LYS A 62 -4.53 -7.19 -9.69
C LYS A 62 -4.54 -7.31 -8.16
N ILE A 63 -3.57 -6.70 -7.49
CA ILE A 63 -3.42 -6.72 -6.03
C ILE A 63 -4.51 -5.91 -5.32
N LEU A 64 -4.80 -4.71 -5.80
CA LEU A 64 -5.72 -3.78 -5.15
C LEU A 64 -7.19 -3.96 -5.55
N ARG A 65 -7.48 -4.71 -6.62
CA ARG A 65 -8.85 -5.03 -7.03
C ARG A 65 -9.65 -5.70 -5.90
N ARG A 66 -10.96 -5.45 -5.92
CA ARG A 66 -11.91 -6.00 -4.93
C ARG A 66 -11.46 -5.71 -3.49
N PHE A 67 -11.03 -4.48 -3.25
CA PHE A 67 -10.59 -3.98 -1.93
C PHE A 67 -9.44 -4.78 -1.31
N GLY A 68 -8.45 -5.15 -2.13
CA GLY A 68 -7.27 -5.88 -1.65
C GLY A 68 -7.59 -7.29 -1.15
N LYS A 69 -8.51 -8.00 -1.83
CA LYS A 69 -8.94 -9.35 -1.46
C LYS A 69 -7.75 -10.31 -1.25
N LEU A 70 -6.67 -10.14 -2.00
CA LEU A 70 -5.46 -10.95 -1.88
C LEU A 70 -4.89 -10.97 -0.45
N PHE A 71 -4.97 -9.83 0.26
CA PHE A 71 -4.45 -9.68 1.62
C PHE A 71 -5.36 -10.31 2.69
N ASN A 72 -6.45 -10.99 2.32
CA ASN A 72 -7.39 -11.58 3.27
C ASN A 72 -6.84 -12.79 4.01
N HIS A 73 -5.84 -13.46 3.43
CA HIS A 73 -5.15 -14.60 4.01
C HIS A 73 -3.65 -14.39 3.90
N SER A 74 -2.90 -14.77 4.94
CA SER A 74 -1.44 -14.71 4.97
C SER A 74 -0.79 -15.84 4.17
N VAL A 75 -1.45 -16.98 4.08
CA VAL A 75 -1.00 -18.12 3.29
C VAL A 75 -1.26 -17.84 1.81
N GLY A 76 -0.22 -17.93 0.98
CA GLY A 76 -0.38 -17.88 -0.47
C GLY A 76 -0.72 -19.23 -1.05
N THR A 77 -1.45 -19.18 -2.17
CA THR A 77 -1.88 -20.36 -2.91
C THR A 77 -1.20 -20.40 -4.28
N GLU A 78 -1.37 -21.51 -4.99
CA GLU A 78 -0.90 -21.63 -6.36
C GLU A 78 -1.58 -20.60 -7.28
N GLU A 79 -2.88 -20.33 -7.06
CA GLU A 79 -3.60 -19.31 -7.82
C GLU A 79 -3.05 -17.90 -7.57
N ASP A 80 -2.61 -17.62 -6.34
CA ASP A 80 -1.97 -16.34 -6.01
C ASP A 80 -0.65 -16.20 -6.79
N TYR A 81 0.17 -17.26 -6.87
CA TYR A 81 1.42 -17.26 -7.62
C TYR A 81 1.21 -17.07 -9.13
N GLN A 82 0.16 -17.68 -9.69
CA GLN A 82 -0.21 -17.54 -11.12
C GLN A 82 -0.67 -16.13 -11.50
N LEU A 83 -0.94 -15.23 -10.55
CA LEU A 83 -1.18 -13.82 -10.84
C LEU A 83 0.08 -13.08 -11.28
N GLY A 84 1.25 -13.60 -10.88
CA GLY A 84 2.57 -13.11 -11.23
C GLY A 84 2.87 -13.25 -12.73
N GLN A 85 3.87 -12.50 -13.17
CA GLN A 85 4.45 -12.59 -14.50
C GLN A 85 5.96 -12.39 -14.41
N GLU A 86 6.71 -13.00 -15.33
CA GLU A 86 8.16 -12.82 -15.39
C GLU A 86 8.52 -11.38 -15.76
N VAL A 87 9.39 -10.74 -14.97
CA VAL A 87 9.84 -9.36 -15.18
C VAL A 87 11.32 -9.20 -14.86
N HIS A 88 11.99 -8.27 -15.53
CA HIS A 88 13.40 -7.99 -15.23
C HIS A 88 13.59 -7.07 -14.01
N GLU A 89 12.62 -6.18 -13.77
CA GLU A 89 12.63 -5.18 -12.71
C GLU A 89 11.20 -4.96 -12.20
N VAL A 90 11.09 -4.43 -10.97
CA VAL A 90 9.82 -4.02 -10.38
C VAL A 90 9.86 -2.54 -10.05
N ALA A 91 8.73 -1.86 -10.24
CA ALA A 91 8.61 -0.45 -9.90
C ALA A 91 8.73 -0.24 -8.38
N ALA A 92 8.14 -1.13 -7.59
CA ALA A 92 8.19 -1.05 -6.13
C ALA A 92 8.30 -2.44 -5.49
N PHE A 93 9.07 -2.53 -4.40
CA PHE A 93 9.09 -3.67 -3.49
C PHE A 93 8.24 -3.32 -2.26
N ILE A 94 7.23 -4.13 -1.95
CA ILE A 94 6.32 -3.86 -0.83
C ILE A 94 6.81 -4.61 0.42
N THR A 95 7.46 -3.90 1.35
CA THR A 95 7.78 -4.45 2.67
C THR A 95 6.64 -4.17 3.63
N HIS A 96 6.17 -5.22 4.31
CA HIS A 96 5.01 -5.13 5.17
C HIS A 96 4.99 -6.23 6.23
N ASN A 97 4.23 -6.01 7.30
CA ASN A 97 4.00 -7.02 8.33
C ASN A 97 2.72 -7.81 8.02
N TRP A 98 2.82 -9.14 8.00
CA TRP A 98 1.70 -10.05 7.79
C TRP A 98 0.59 -9.93 8.84
N SER A 99 0.93 -9.62 10.11
CA SER A 99 -0.05 -9.44 11.19
C SER A 99 -0.93 -8.19 11.02
N LEU A 100 -0.51 -7.24 10.18
CA LEU A 100 -1.26 -6.01 9.97
C LEU A 100 -2.62 -6.31 9.33
N ASN A 101 -3.67 -5.66 9.81
CA ASN A 101 -5.01 -5.82 9.27
C ASN A 101 -5.05 -5.53 7.75
N ARG A 102 -5.79 -6.36 7.01
CA ARG A 102 -6.01 -6.25 5.56
C ARG A 102 -6.33 -4.83 5.10
N TRP A 103 -7.28 -4.17 5.76
CA TRP A 103 -7.74 -2.84 5.36
C TRP A 103 -6.66 -1.79 5.51
N LYS A 104 -5.82 -1.90 6.55
CA LYS A 104 -4.71 -0.98 6.77
C LYS A 104 -3.67 -1.08 5.65
N LYS A 105 -3.31 -2.31 5.23
CA LYS A 105 -2.42 -2.54 4.07
C LYS A 105 -3.04 -1.98 2.79
N TYR A 106 -4.29 -2.33 2.53
CA TYR A 106 -5.02 -1.88 1.35
C TYR A 106 -5.11 -0.35 1.26
N MET A 107 -5.50 0.32 2.34
CA MET A 107 -5.62 1.78 2.37
C MET A 107 -4.26 2.47 2.17
N ALA A 108 -3.20 1.98 2.81
CA ALA A 108 -1.85 2.51 2.63
C ALA A 108 -1.41 2.40 1.16
N LEU A 109 -1.63 1.24 0.53
CA LEU A 109 -1.30 1.04 -0.88
C LEU A 109 -2.19 1.88 -1.82
N CYS A 110 -3.48 2.06 -1.53
CA CYS A 110 -4.34 2.98 -2.28
C CYS A 110 -3.85 4.43 -2.17
N CYS A 111 -3.44 4.88 -0.98
CA CYS A 111 -2.82 6.20 -0.81
C CYS A 111 -1.54 6.33 -1.63
N TYR A 112 -0.70 5.29 -1.67
CA TYR A 112 0.53 5.34 -2.45
C TYR A 112 0.29 5.36 -3.97
N PHE A 113 -0.54 4.44 -4.48
CA PHE A 113 -0.70 4.24 -5.93
C PHE A 113 -1.82 5.08 -6.57
N HIS A 114 -2.88 5.42 -5.83
CA HIS A 114 -4.10 5.99 -6.41
C HIS A 114 -4.37 7.45 -6.00
N ILE A 115 -3.52 8.08 -5.17
CA ILE A 115 -3.78 9.45 -4.71
C ILE A 115 -3.83 10.48 -5.84
N VAL A 116 -2.96 10.33 -6.86
CA VAL A 116 -2.94 11.23 -8.01
C VAL A 116 -4.22 11.13 -8.85
N PRO A 117 -4.65 9.94 -9.35
CA PRO A 117 -5.91 9.86 -10.09
C PRO A 117 -7.11 10.27 -9.23
N ALA A 118 -7.13 9.94 -7.92
CA ALA A 118 -8.18 10.36 -7.01
C ALA A 118 -8.27 11.89 -6.91
N PHE A 119 -7.13 12.58 -6.80
CA PHE A 119 -7.08 14.04 -6.77
C PHE A 119 -7.56 14.65 -8.10
N VAL A 120 -7.09 14.14 -9.24
CA VAL A 120 -7.49 14.65 -10.56
C VAL A 120 -8.99 14.48 -10.79
N VAL A 121 -9.55 13.30 -10.51
CA VAL A 121 -10.99 13.06 -10.68
C VAL A 121 -11.81 13.93 -9.73
N SER A 122 -11.38 14.05 -8.47
CA SER A 122 -12.01 14.95 -7.49
C SER A 122 -12.03 16.41 -7.97
N LEU A 123 -10.91 16.90 -8.51
CA LEU A 123 -10.80 18.24 -9.05
C LEU A 123 -11.73 18.46 -10.25
N VAL A 124 -11.78 17.50 -11.18
CA VAL A 124 -12.70 17.56 -12.33
C VAL A 124 -14.16 17.61 -11.85
N VAL A 125 -14.55 16.77 -10.89
CA VAL A 125 -15.92 16.78 -10.35
C VAL A 125 -16.24 18.09 -9.64
N HIS A 126 -15.30 18.66 -8.88
CA HIS A 126 -15.47 20.00 -8.29
C HIS A 126 -15.76 21.05 -9.37
N LEU A 127 -14.98 21.09 -10.44
CA LEU A 127 -15.18 22.06 -11.53
C LEU A 127 -16.52 21.86 -12.26
N LEU A 128 -16.90 20.60 -12.50
CA LEU A 128 -18.18 20.26 -13.14
C LEU A 128 -19.39 20.65 -12.29
N LEU A 129 -19.28 20.60 -10.96
CA LEU A 129 -20.35 21.04 -10.05
C LEU A 129 -20.30 22.56 -9.79
N PHE A 130 -19.13 23.18 -9.94
CA PHE A 130 -18.97 24.61 -9.76
C PHE A 130 -19.63 25.42 -10.89
N VAL A 131 -19.58 24.95 -12.14
CA VAL A 131 -20.19 25.68 -13.27
C VAL A 131 -21.72 25.83 -13.13
N PRO A 132 -22.51 24.77 -12.85
CA PRO A 132 -23.94 24.91 -12.58
C PRO A 132 -24.26 25.74 -11.34
N LEU A 133 -23.36 25.77 -10.35
CA LEU A 133 -23.50 26.62 -9.17
C LEU A 133 -23.42 28.11 -9.55
N LEU A 134 -22.47 28.49 -10.42
CA LEU A 134 -22.35 29.85 -10.93
C LEU A 134 -23.53 30.27 -11.82
N ALA A 135 -24.18 29.31 -12.48
CA ALA A 135 -25.35 29.55 -13.32
C ALA A 135 -26.68 29.52 -12.55
N ASP A 136 -26.64 29.54 -11.22
CA ASP A 136 -27.79 29.43 -10.30
C ASP A 136 -28.67 28.20 -10.58
N LYS A 137 -28.08 27.12 -11.12
CA LYS A 137 -28.78 25.86 -11.39
C LYS A 137 -28.70 24.87 -10.24
N LEU A 138 -27.73 25.04 -9.35
CA LEU A 138 -27.62 24.27 -8.11
C LEU A 138 -28.07 25.10 -6.91
N PRO A 139 -28.85 24.52 -5.99
CA PRO A 139 -29.35 25.27 -4.84
C PRO A 139 -28.19 25.64 -3.91
N LEU A 140 -28.23 26.89 -3.48
CA LEU A 140 -27.39 27.43 -2.41
C LEU A 140 -28.12 27.32 -1.09
N PHE A 141 -27.39 26.94 -0.03
CA PHE A 141 -27.96 26.80 1.30
C PHE A 141 -27.50 27.93 2.22
N PRO A 142 -28.39 28.52 3.03
CA PRO A 142 -27.99 29.52 4.01
C PRO A 142 -27.17 28.86 5.13
N ALA A 143 -26.06 29.49 5.48
CA ALA A 143 -25.24 29.16 6.64
C ALA A 143 -25.07 30.41 7.51
N TYR A 144 -24.94 30.19 8.82
CA TYR A 144 -24.89 31.25 9.81
C TYR A 144 -23.56 31.18 10.58
N TYR A 145 -22.86 32.30 10.67
CA TYR A 145 -21.68 32.45 11.54
C TYR A 145 -21.86 33.72 12.37
N GLY A 146 -22.21 33.54 13.64
CA GLY A 146 -22.69 34.63 14.50
C GLY A 146 -23.99 35.22 13.95
N SER A 147 -24.03 36.53 13.75
CA SER A 147 -25.19 37.25 13.20
C SER A 147 -25.17 37.40 11.67
N ARG A 148 -24.12 36.93 10.97
CA ARG A 148 -24.01 37.05 9.51
C ARG A 148 -24.50 35.79 8.82
N GLN A 149 -25.35 35.98 7.81
CA GLN A 149 -25.81 34.93 6.90
C GLN A 149 -24.95 34.94 5.63
N PHE A 150 -24.50 33.76 5.21
CA PHE A 150 -23.81 33.54 3.94
C PHE A 150 -24.41 32.31 3.23
N TYR A 151 -24.15 32.16 1.94
CA TYR A 151 -24.66 31.04 1.13
C TYR A 151 -23.53 30.08 0.80
N VAL A 152 -23.77 28.78 0.98
CA VAL A 152 -22.78 27.72 0.77
C VAL A 152 -23.29 26.73 -0.28
N GLY A 153 -22.49 26.49 -1.31
CA GLY A 153 -22.71 25.42 -2.29
C GLY A 153 -22.09 24.11 -1.79
N CYS A 154 -22.85 23.31 -1.03
CA CYS A 154 -22.35 22.06 -0.47
C CYS A 154 -22.10 20.96 -1.51
N TRP A 155 -22.73 21.07 -2.69
CA TRP A 155 -22.62 20.08 -3.77
C TRP A 155 -21.19 19.87 -4.24
N CYS A 156 -20.43 20.95 -4.41
CA CYS A 156 -19.03 20.88 -4.82
C CYS A 156 -18.21 20.08 -3.81
N MET A 157 -18.38 20.36 -2.51
CA MET A 157 -17.68 19.68 -1.42
C MET A 157 -18.07 18.20 -1.35
N VAL A 158 -19.37 17.89 -1.29
CA VAL A 158 -19.87 16.50 -1.18
C VAL A 158 -19.48 15.69 -2.41
N GLY A 159 -19.70 16.24 -3.61
CA GLY A 159 -19.38 15.57 -4.87
C GLY A 159 -17.89 15.34 -5.05
N GLY A 160 -17.06 16.37 -4.84
CA GLY A 160 -15.62 16.26 -4.96
C GLY A 160 -15.00 15.29 -3.95
N TRP A 161 -15.44 15.32 -2.69
CA TRP A 161 -14.97 14.37 -1.66
C TRP A 161 -15.40 12.94 -1.94
N SER A 162 -16.66 12.75 -2.35
CA SER A 162 -17.16 11.43 -2.73
C SER A 162 -16.38 10.87 -3.92
N ALA A 163 -16.15 11.70 -4.94
CA ALA A 163 -15.35 11.33 -6.11
C ALA A 163 -13.90 10.98 -5.74
N PHE A 164 -13.28 11.73 -4.82
CA PHE A 164 -11.93 11.41 -4.33
C PHE A 164 -11.88 10.01 -3.73
N TRP A 165 -12.71 9.71 -2.73
CA TRP A 165 -12.67 8.44 -2.02
C TRP A 165 -13.11 7.25 -2.88
N LEU A 166 -14.15 7.43 -3.70
CA LEU A 166 -14.58 6.41 -4.65
C LEU A 166 -13.46 6.09 -5.63
N THR A 167 -12.79 7.11 -6.18
CA THR A 167 -11.65 6.89 -7.08
C THR A 167 -10.50 6.25 -6.34
N LEU A 168 -10.13 6.73 -5.14
CA LEU A 168 -9.00 6.20 -4.38
C LEU A 168 -9.12 4.69 -4.15
N PHE A 169 -10.31 4.19 -3.78
CA PHE A 169 -10.51 2.77 -3.52
C PHE A 169 -10.82 1.96 -4.77
N LEU A 170 -11.61 2.50 -5.70
CA LEU A 170 -12.08 1.75 -6.87
C LEU A 170 -11.21 1.96 -8.11
N TRP A 171 -10.14 2.76 -8.06
CA TRP A 171 -9.31 3.04 -9.23
C TRP A 171 -8.76 1.77 -9.88
N ALA A 172 -8.34 0.77 -9.09
CA ALA A 172 -7.87 -0.49 -9.65
C ALA A 172 -8.97 -1.22 -10.44
N ASP A 173 -10.19 -1.27 -9.90
CA ASP A 173 -11.33 -1.88 -10.60
C ASP A 173 -11.75 -1.06 -11.84
N ILE A 174 -11.78 0.27 -11.74
CA ILE A 174 -12.07 1.18 -12.87
C ILE A 174 -11.00 1.05 -13.96
N ALA A 175 -9.71 1.09 -13.60
CA ALA A 175 -8.60 0.93 -14.54
C ALA A 175 -8.69 -0.42 -15.28
N ALA A 176 -9.01 -1.49 -14.54
CA ALA A 176 -9.20 -2.82 -15.11
C ALA A 176 -10.36 -2.88 -16.12
N THR A 177 -11.48 -2.16 -15.90
CA THR A 177 -12.58 -2.12 -16.89
C THR A 177 -12.18 -1.42 -18.19
N PHE A 178 -11.17 -0.55 -18.16
CA PHE A 178 -10.59 0.09 -19.34
C PHE A 178 -9.34 -0.62 -19.87
N GLY A 179 -9.03 -1.83 -19.39
CA GLY A 179 -7.85 -2.58 -19.81
C GLY A 179 -6.52 -1.91 -19.44
N ARG A 180 -6.51 -1.01 -18.45
CA ARG A 180 -5.30 -0.33 -17.97
C ARG A 180 -4.61 -1.16 -16.91
N SER A 181 -3.33 -1.43 -17.16
CA SER A 181 -2.41 -2.04 -16.20
C SER A 181 -1.75 -0.98 -15.32
N GLY A 182 -1.51 -1.35 -14.06
CA GLY A 182 -0.73 -0.54 -13.13
C GLY A 182 0.77 -0.89 -13.19
N PRO A 183 1.61 -0.21 -12.39
CA PRO A 183 3.00 -0.60 -12.24
C PRO A 183 3.13 -2.04 -11.72
N ILE A 184 4.17 -2.72 -12.19
CA ILE A 184 4.51 -4.07 -11.70
C ILE A 184 5.32 -3.94 -10.41
N ILE A 185 4.89 -4.65 -9.38
CA ILE A 185 5.44 -4.57 -8.03
C ILE A 185 5.83 -5.96 -7.54
N PHE A 186 6.71 -6.00 -6.54
CA PHE A 186 7.03 -7.22 -5.81
C PHE A 186 6.18 -7.31 -4.54
N VAL A 187 5.44 -8.41 -4.42
CA VAL A 187 4.70 -8.81 -3.21
C VAL A 187 5.06 -10.27 -2.96
N ASP A 188 5.79 -10.53 -1.89
CA ASP A 188 6.27 -11.85 -1.46
C ASP A 188 5.24 -12.98 -1.66
N LYS A 189 3.98 -12.77 -1.29
CA LYS A 189 2.90 -13.75 -1.43
C LYS A 189 2.65 -14.24 -2.86
N VAL A 190 2.81 -13.37 -3.84
CA VAL A 190 2.55 -13.65 -5.27
C VAL A 190 3.84 -13.95 -6.00
N CYS A 191 4.92 -13.26 -5.65
CA CYS A 191 6.18 -13.35 -6.36
C CYS A 191 7.02 -14.55 -5.93
N ILE A 192 6.73 -15.15 -4.79
CA ILE A 192 7.39 -16.38 -4.29
C ILE A 192 6.37 -17.51 -4.30
N ASP A 193 6.75 -18.63 -4.90
CA ASP A 193 5.96 -19.86 -4.91
C ASP A 193 5.76 -20.33 -3.46
N GLN A 194 4.52 -20.28 -2.97
CA GLN A 194 4.21 -20.63 -1.58
C GLN A 194 3.95 -22.12 -1.39
N VAL A 195 3.82 -22.89 -2.47
CA VAL A 195 3.40 -24.30 -2.47
C VAL A 195 4.61 -25.21 -2.67
N ASN A 196 5.46 -24.92 -3.66
CA ASN A 196 6.67 -25.70 -3.90
C ASN A 196 7.80 -25.24 -2.97
N ILE A 197 8.21 -26.09 -2.04
CA ILE A 197 9.21 -25.77 -1.01
C ILE A 197 10.57 -25.35 -1.60
N ASP A 198 11.04 -26.03 -2.65
CA ASP A 198 12.35 -25.74 -3.25
C ASP A 198 12.33 -24.36 -3.93
N ARG A 199 11.27 -24.07 -4.69
CA ARG A 199 11.08 -22.76 -5.34
C ARG A 199 10.83 -21.66 -4.33
N LYS A 200 10.15 -21.97 -3.21
CA LYS A 200 9.98 -21.05 -2.09
C LYS A 200 11.31 -20.63 -1.51
N VAL A 201 12.17 -21.59 -1.19
CA VAL A 201 13.52 -21.34 -0.66
C VAL A 201 14.33 -20.51 -1.65
N GLN A 202 14.32 -20.88 -2.94
CA GLN A 202 15.00 -20.10 -3.98
C GLN A 202 14.47 -18.67 -4.10
N GLY A 203 13.15 -18.47 -4.02
CA GLY A 203 12.52 -17.15 -4.05
C GLY A 203 12.86 -16.28 -2.84
N ILE A 204 12.91 -16.89 -1.65
CA ILE A 204 13.34 -16.22 -0.40
C ILE A 204 14.80 -15.79 -0.50
N LEU A 205 15.69 -16.68 -0.97
CA LEU A 205 17.11 -16.38 -1.16
C LEU A 205 17.34 -15.29 -2.23
N ALA A 206 16.41 -15.13 -3.18
CA ALA A 206 16.48 -14.13 -4.24
C ALA A 206 16.01 -12.72 -3.82
N ILE A 207 15.55 -12.50 -2.59
CA ILE A 207 15.00 -11.20 -2.19
C ILE A 207 15.99 -10.04 -2.26
N PRO A 208 17.28 -10.20 -1.89
CA PRO A 208 18.24 -9.12 -2.09
C PRO A 208 18.46 -8.75 -3.55
N ALA A 209 18.35 -9.72 -4.47
CA ALA A 209 18.35 -9.43 -5.90
C ALA A 209 17.10 -8.62 -6.30
N TRP A 210 15.93 -8.94 -5.75
CA TRP A 210 14.72 -8.13 -5.95
C TRP A 210 14.82 -6.72 -5.39
N LEU A 211 15.39 -6.56 -4.19
CA LEU A 211 15.64 -5.26 -3.60
C LEU A 211 16.59 -4.43 -4.49
N ALA A 212 17.66 -5.04 -5.01
CA ALA A 212 18.58 -4.40 -5.94
C ALA A 212 17.93 -3.99 -7.27
N CYS A 213 17.01 -4.81 -7.79
CA CYS A 213 16.27 -4.56 -9.03
C CYS A 213 14.96 -3.77 -8.84
N SER A 214 14.67 -3.29 -7.63
CA SER A 214 13.44 -2.52 -7.37
C SER A 214 13.64 -1.01 -7.49
N GLY A 215 12.69 -0.34 -8.12
CA GLY A 215 12.67 1.12 -8.26
C GLY A 215 12.62 1.81 -6.90
N THR A 216 11.66 1.43 -6.06
CA THR A 216 11.44 1.99 -4.72
C THR A 216 11.13 0.90 -3.70
N LEU A 217 11.52 1.10 -2.44
CA LEU A 217 11.06 0.28 -1.32
C LEU A 217 9.86 0.99 -0.66
N VAL A 218 8.68 0.38 -0.70
CA VAL A 218 7.47 0.91 -0.04
C VAL A 218 7.26 0.15 1.26
N ALA A 219 7.52 0.83 2.38
CA ALA A 219 7.37 0.29 3.72
C ALA A 219 6.02 0.68 4.31
N ILE A 220 5.12 -0.30 4.46
CA ILE A 220 3.84 -0.10 5.14
C ILE A 220 4.10 -0.07 6.64
N PHE A 221 4.21 1.13 7.20
CA PHE A 221 4.65 1.34 8.57
C PHE A 221 3.54 1.02 9.57
N SER A 222 3.88 0.15 10.52
CA SER A 222 3.13 -0.18 11.72
C SER A 222 4.09 -0.32 12.90
N ASP A 223 3.56 -0.30 14.13
CA ASP A 223 4.36 -0.39 15.35
C ASP A 223 5.19 -1.68 15.44
N GLU A 224 4.74 -2.73 14.74
CA GLU A 224 5.42 -4.03 14.69
C GLU A 224 6.36 -4.19 13.48
N LEU A 225 6.40 -3.23 12.55
CA LEU A 225 7.18 -3.39 11.31
C LEU A 225 8.67 -3.62 11.62
N LEU A 226 9.26 -2.85 12.53
CA LEU A 226 10.68 -2.99 12.87
C LEU A 226 10.95 -4.09 13.91
N LEU A 227 9.91 -4.76 14.41
CA LEU A 227 10.05 -5.89 15.34
C LEU A 227 10.20 -7.23 14.61
N LYS A 228 9.86 -7.28 13.31
CA LYS A 228 10.01 -8.48 12.49
C LYS A 228 11.40 -8.47 11.86
N LEU A 229 12.14 -9.56 12.06
CA LEU A 229 13.49 -9.73 11.53
C LEU A 229 13.54 -9.52 10.02
N TRP A 230 12.55 -10.05 9.32
CA TRP A 230 12.47 -10.04 7.86
C TRP A 230 12.34 -8.65 7.25
N THR A 231 11.42 -7.84 7.76
CA THR A 231 11.20 -6.46 7.29
C THR A 231 12.39 -5.57 7.64
N CYS A 232 13.03 -5.80 8.79
CA CYS A 232 14.31 -5.17 9.12
C CYS A 232 15.41 -5.56 8.14
N PHE A 233 15.52 -6.84 7.80
CA PHE A 233 16.47 -7.31 6.79
C PHE A 233 16.25 -6.65 5.43
N GLU A 234 15.00 -6.57 4.95
CA GLU A 234 14.65 -5.92 3.69
C GLU A 234 15.04 -4.43 3.68
N LEU A 235 14.70 -3.72 4.76
CA LEU A 235 15.02 -2.31 4.92
C LEU A 235 16.54 -2.08 4.98
N CYS A 236 17.25 -2.82 5.83
CA CYS A 236 18.70 -2.71 5.97
C CYS A 236 19.44 -3.06 4.68
N THR A 237 18.99 -4.10 3.96
CA THR A 237 19.56 -4.47 2.66
C THR A 237 19.37 -3.35 1.65
N PHE A 238 18.19 -2.74 1.58
CA PHE A 238 17.92 -1.63 0.67
C PHE A 238 18.75 -0.37 1.01
N VAL A 239 18.96 -0.10 2.30
CA VAL A 239 19.86 0.95 2.78
C VAL A 239 21.32 0.64 2.43
N ALA A 240 21.77 -0.60 2.62
CA ALA A 240 23.14 -1.04 2.30
C ALA A 240 23.45 -0.95 0.79
N LEU A 241 22.43 -1.09 -0.05
CA LEU A 241 22.51 -0.84 -1.50
C LEU A 241 22.64 0.66 -1.85
N GLY A 242 22.63 1.56 -0.87
CA GLY A 242 22.80 3.00 -1.05
C GLY A 242 21.57 3.71 -1.62
N ARG A 243 20.36 3.15 -1.47
CA ARG A 243 19.11 3.63 -2.11
C ARG A 243 18.14 4.30 -1.13
N THR A 244 18.66 4.99 -0.11
CA THR A 244 17.85 5.58 0.98
C THR A 244 16.84 6.62 0.49
N ASP A 245 17.15 7.33 -0.60
CA ASP A 245 16.27 8.31 -1.26
C ASP A 245 15.02 7.69 -1.88
N LYS A 246 15.03 6.37 -2.09
CA LYS A 246 13.94 5.62 -2.73
C LYS A 246 13.10 4.82 -1.73
N ILE A 247 13.31 5.03 -0.44
CA ILE A 247 12.47 4.46 0.62
C ILE A 247 11.24 5.35 0.82
N ARG A 248 10.06 4.78 0.66
CA ARG A 248 8.77 5.42 0.88
C ARG A 248 8.08 4.76 2.05
N VAL A 249 7.87 5.51 3.11
CA VAL A 249 7.21 5.02 4.32
C VAL A 249 5.76 5.47 4.27
N GLU A 250 4.84 4.50 4.25
CA GLU A 250 3.40 4.74 4.22
C GLU A 250 2.78 4.34 5.56
N PRO A 251 2.43 5.31 6.43
CA PRO A 251 1.89 5.01 7.75
C PRO A 251 0.48 4.43 7.65
N ALA A 252 0.34 3.18 8.04
CA ALA A 252 -0.92 2.44 7.93
C ALA A 252 -2.06 3.08 8.74
N LEU A 253 -1.73 3.70 9.89
CA LEU A 253 -2.70 4.40 10.73
C LEU A 253 -3.17 5.72 10.09
N LEU A 254 -2.28 6.44 9.40
CA LEU A 254 -2.58 7.74 8.82
C LEU A 254 -3.65 7.61 7.74
N SER A 255 -3.51 6.65 6.82
CA SER A 255 -4.52 6.41 5.77
C SER A 255 -5.89 6.08 6.35
N SER A 256 -5.95 5.25 7.39
CA SER A 256 -7.21 4.92 8.07
C SER A 256 -7.81 6.10 8.81
N ALA A 257 -7.00 6.86 9.56
CA ALA A 257 -7.46 8.04 10.29
C ALA A 257 -7.95 9.14 9.34
N SER A 258 -7.22 9.42 8.26
CA SER A 258 -7.61 10.40 7.24
C SER A 258 -8.95 10.06 6.61
N PHE A 259 -9.23 8.78 6.35
CA PHE A 259 -10.54 8.34 5.86
C PHE A 259 -11.65 8.56 6.88
N LEU A 260 -11.46 8.15 8.14
CA LEU A 260 -12.48 8.32 9.18
C LEU A 260 -12.80 9.80 9.43
N VAL A 261 -11.77 10.65 9.52
CA VAL A 261 -11.94 12.11 9.67
C VAL A 261 -12.70 12.67 8.47
N SER A 262 -12.36 12.25 7.26
CA SER A 262 -13.05 12.72 6.05
C SER A 262 -14.49 12.22 5.98
N MET A 263 -14.78 10.99 6.37
CA MET A 263 -16.15 10.49 6.45
C MET A 263 -16.95 11.26 7.49
N PHE A 264 -16.37 11.55 8.66
CA PHE A 264 -17.03 12.35 9.69
C PHE A 264 -17.37 13.76 9.20
N ILE A 265 -16.42 14.46 8.58
CA ILE A 265 -16.66 15.80 8.02
C ILE A 265 -17.73 15.74 6.92
N LEU A 266 -17.70 14.73 6.04
CA LEU A 266 -18.71 14.57 4.99
C LEU A 266 -20.12 14.38 5.58
N LEU A 267 -20.27 13.48 6.56
CA LEU A 267 -21.54 13.21 7.22
C LEU A 267 -22.05 14.42 8.00
N TYR A 268 -21.16 15.13 8.70
CA TYR A 268 -21.49 16.36 9.41
C TYR A 268 -21.99 17.43 8.44
N THR A 269 -21.31 17.61 7.30
CA THR A 269 -21.74 18.53 6.25
C THR A 269 -23.13 18.16 5.75
N ILE A 270 -23.37 16.90 5.34
CA ILE A 270 -24.68 16.44 4.87
C ILE A 270 -25.77 16.68 5.93
N TRP A 271 -25.50 16.33 7.18
CA TRP A 271 -26.43 16.51 8.30
C TRP A 271 -26.79 17.99 8.50
N SER A 272 -25.80 18.88 8.49
CA SER A 272 -26.02 20.33 8.65
C SER A 272 -26.92 20.90 7.54
N GLN A 273 -26.79 20.39 6.31
CA GLN A 273 -27.63 20.79 5.19
C GLN A 273 -29.07 20.29 5.34
N LEU A 274 -29.26 19.06 5.83
CA LEU A 274 -30.58 18.52 6.10
C LEU A 274 -31.33 19.33 7.17
N LEU A 275 -30.64 19.78 8.22
CA LEU A 275 -31.20 20.66 9.23
C LEU A 275 -31.60 22.03 8.65
N ALA A 276 -30.71 22.65 7.86
CA ALA A 276 -30.98 23.94 7.23
C ALA A 276 -32.21 23.90 6.30
N MET A 277 -32.40 22.80 5.56
CA MET A 277 -33.60 22.59 4.74
C MET A 277 -34.88 22.43 5.57
N GLY A 278 -34.79 21.82 6.75
CA GLY A 278 -35.93 21.66 7.67
C GLY A 278 -36.43 23.00 8.22
N ASP A 279 -35.52 23.91 8.55
CA ASP A 279 -35.88 25.23 9.11
C ASP A 279 -36.43 26.19 8.06
N SER A 280 -35.97 26.10 6.81
CA SER A 280 -36.52 26.92 5.71
C SER A 280 -38.00 26.65 5.49
N LYS A 281 -38.41 25.38 5.49
CA LYS A 281 -39.82 24.97 5.29
C LYS A 281 -40.75 25.47 6.40
N LYS A 282 -40.26 25.62 7.63
CA LYS A 282 -41.06 26.11 8.75
C LYS A 282 -41.35 27.61 8.68
N LYS A 283 -40.52 28.40 7.97
CA LYS A 283 -40.72 29.84 7.81
C LYS A 283 -41.74 30.19 6.71
N GLU A 284 -42.07 29.24 5.86
CA GLU A 284 -43.05 29.41 4.78
C GLU A 284 -44.48 29.03 5.18
N LEU A 285 -44.66 28.37 6.34
CA LEU A 285 -45.94 27.99 6.94
C LEU A 285 -46.37 29.00 8.01
#